data_AF-A0A9P7CEX1-F1
#
_entry.id   AF-A0A9P7CEX1-F1
#
_cell.length_a   1.000
_cell.length_b   1.000
_cell.length_c   1.000
_cell.angle_alpha   90.00
_cell.angle_beta   90.00
_cell.angle_gamma   90.00
#
_symmetry.space_group_name_H-M   'P 1'
#
loop_
_entity.id
_entity.type
_entity.pdbx_description
1 polymer ?
#
loop_
_entity_poly.entity_id
_entity_poly.type
_entity_poly.pdbx_seq_one_letter_code
_entity_poly.pdbx_strand_id
1 'polypeptide(L)'
;MKSTPEVLNEIFPPSLTAHWFHAIDSPIVDPIAERKKKRFGTETQQRVPAKCWVPFSKRDNAALEKAYQTNYSTVPVNEDYLFEVDISKREIRPVYWEGPIFEVRRAIWFTQMDGSWVPCEEKMSKQIEEGYLKHKPYQKPVVKSVEEIDITEAANGNDEPSNKPVKKPEVEEYIEEKEYLLGPYLGQYVVYTSSTHAWLLYDTTGANIAKNLLEKLTNHQILGGKRLIRGYGEVTKETKKQNEAKKDKKNETTKEEEEKDKEIEQEQYENVKDPKKRKELSDKKMIEQEAEDYENEESEEDVRCVDHLVFVIHG
;
A
#
# COMPACT_ATOMS: atom_id res chain seq x y z
N MET A 1 -38.90 -39.47 9.54
CA MET A 1 -37.89 -38.45 9.89
C MET A 1 -36.99 -38.27 8.68
N LYS A 2 -37.23 -37.25 7.85
CA LYS A 2 -36.34 -36.90 6.74
C LYS A 2 -35.41 -35.81 7.28
N SER A 3 -34.14 -36.14 7.45
CA SER A 3 -33.10 -35.16 7.75
C SER A 3 -33.00 -34.18 6.59
N THR A 4 -33.35 -32.92 6.84
CA THR A 4 -32.99 -31.81 5.95
C THR A 4 -31.47 -31.71 5.89
N PRO A 5 -30.85 -31.63 4.69
CA PRO A 5 -29.42 -31.37 4.61
C PRO A 5 -29.19 -29.93 5.09
N GLU A 6 -28.30 -29.80 6.06
CA GLU A 6 -27.77 -28.53 6.52
C GLU A 6 -27.06 -27.88 5.33
N VAL A 7 -27.69 -26.86 4.74
CA VAL A 7 -27.08 -26.09 3.66
C VAL A 7 -25.94 -25.31 4.32
N LEU A 8 -24.72 -25.82 4.19
CA LEU A 8 -23.51 -25.06 4.46
C LEU A 8 -23.59 -23.80 3.58
N ASN A 9 -23.90 -22.66 4.19
CA ASN A 9 -23.75 -21.37 3.55
C ASN A 9 -22.25 -21.16 3.31
N GLU A 10 -21.75 -21.61 2.16
CA GLU A 10 -20.38 -21.39 1.76
C GLU A 10 -20.17 -19.88 1.56
N ILE A 11 -19.61 -19.24 2.58
CA ILE A 11 -19.17 -17.85 2.50
C ILE A 11 -17.95 -17.83 1.59
N PHE A 12 -18.14 -17.31 0.37
CA PHE A 12 -17.07 -17.14 -0.62
C PHE A 12 -16.11 -16.01 -0.21
N PRO A 13 -14.83 -16.10 -0.62
CA PRO A 13 -13.89 -15.00 -0.41
C PRO A 13 -14.40 -13.72 -1.10
N PRO A 14 -14.24 -12.54 -0.48
CA PRO A 14 -14.55 -11.27 -1.10
C PRO A 14 -13.83 -11.12 -2.46
N SER A 15 -14.57 -10.66 -3.47
CA SER A 15 -14.05 -10.43 -4.81
C SER A 15 -12.82 -9.52 -4.77
N LEU A 16 -11.79 -9.88 -5.54
CA LEU A 16 -10.53 -9.16 -5.58
C LEU A 16 -10.19 -8.86 -7.03
N THR A 17 -9.92 -7.58 -7.31
CA THR A 17 -9.45 -7.11 -8.61
C THR A 17 -7.99 -6.71 -8.47
N ALA A 18 -7.13 -7.26 -9.32
CA ALA A 18 -5.73 -6.86 -9.39
C ALA A 18 -5.62 -5.47 -10.01
N HIS A 19 -4.64 -4.72 -9.56
CA HIS A 19 -4.37 -3.38 -10.06
C HIS A 19 -2.89 -3.25 -10.39
N TRP A 20 -2.60 -2.64 -11.53
CA TRP A 20 -1.25 -2.52 -12.08
C TRP A 20 -0.66 -1.16 -11.71
N PHE A 21 0.63 -1.17 -11.39
CA PHE A 21 1.41 0.00 -11.04
C PHE A 21 2.72 0.02 -11.81
N HIS A 22 3.32 1.17 -11.97
CA HIS A 22 4.73 1.29 -12.37
C HIS A 22 5.53 2.13 -11.38
N ALA A 23 6.82 1.83 -11.28
CA ALA A 23 7.77 2.61 -10.52
C ALA A 23 8.17 3.88 -11.28
N ILE A 24 8.57 4.91 -10.53
CA ILE A 24 9.07 6.20 -11.08
C ILE A 24 10.42 6.63 -10.48
N ASP A 25 10.91 5.97 -9.43
CA ASP A 25 12.13 6.38 -8.69
C ASP A 25 13.38 5.54 -9.01
N SER A 26 13.20 4.24 -9.33
CA SER A 26 14.29 3.26 -9.39
C SER A 26 14.28 2.50 -10.73
N PRO A 27 14.88 3.06 -11.80
CA PRO A 27 14.94 2.40 -13.09
C PRO A 27 15.70 1.08 -13.00
N ILE A 28 15.23 0.07 -13.73
CA ILE A 28 15.90 -1.21 -13.94
C ILE A 28 17.15 -0.99 -14.80
N VAL A 29 16.97 -0.24 -15.89
CA VAL A 29 18.01 0.12 -16.84
C VAL A 29 17.85 1.60 -17.18
N ASP A 30 18.94 2.36 -17.13
CA ASP A 30 19.00 3.72 -17.68
C ASP A 30 20.14 3.76 -18.70
N PRO A 31 19.82 3.65 -20.00
CA PRO A 31 20.83 3.63 -21.06
C PRO A 31 21.72 4.89 -21.10
N ILE A 32 21.18 6.04 -20.70
CA ILE A 32 21.89 7.31 -20.66
C ILE A 32 22.88 7.32 -19.49
N ALA A 33 22.44 6.86 -18.32
CA ALA A 33 23.32 6.71 -17.15
C ALA A 33 24.42 5.68 -17.41
N GLU A 34 24.11 4.54 -18.05
CA GLU A 34 25.12 3.54 -18.42
C GLU A 34 26.18 4.10 -19.36
N ARG A 35 25.78 4.92 -20.34
CA ARG A 35 26.70 5.58 -21.26
C ARG A 35 27.61 6.57 -20.54
N LYS A 36 27.06 7.36 -19.61
CA LYS A 36 27.85 8.27 -18.75
C LYS A 36 28.83 7.47 -17.89
N LYS A 37 28.39 6.38 -17.29
CA LYS A 37 29.24 5.49 -16.49
C LYS A 37 30.41 4.93 -17.31
N LYS A 38 30.16 4.43 -18.52
CA LYS A 38 31.20 3.94 -19.43
C LYS A 38 32.24 5.01 -19.78
N ARG A 39 31.81 6.28 -19.89
CA ARG A 39 32.69 7.42 -20.21
C ARG A 39 33.49 7.92 -19.02
N PHE A 40 32.91 7.91 -17.82
CA PHE A 40 33.47 8.59 -16.64
C PHE A 40 33.88 7.65 -15.50
N GLY A 41 33.79 6.32 -15.68
CA GLY A 41 34.36 5.33 -14.76
C GLY A 41 33.75 5.31 -13.37
N THR A 42 32.44 5.51 -13.24
CA THR A 42 31.73 5.50 -11.95
C THR A 42 31.42 4.07 -11.48
N GLU A 43 31.51 3.79 -10.17
CA GLU A 43 31.22 2.48 -9.59
C GLU A 43 29.75 2.05 -9.73
N THR A 44 29.52 0.74 -9.71
CA THR A 44 28.19 0.13 -9.84
C THR A 44 27.45 0.22 -8.51
N GLN A 45 26.51 1.15 -8.38
CA GLN A 45 25.55 1.09 -7.29
C GLN A 45 24.57 -0.06 -7.53
N GLN A 46 24.35 -0.85 -6.48
CA GLN A 46 23.38 -1.92 -6.48
C GLN A 46 21.97 -1.32 -6.61
N ARG A 47 21.11 -1.92 -7.45
CA ARG A 47 19.77 -1.40 -7.69
C ARG A 47 19.00 -1.32 -6.36
N VAL A 48 18.52 -0.12 -6.04
CA VAL A 48 17.65 0.11 -4.88
C VAL A 48 16.23 -0.34 -5.28
N PRO A 49 15.48 -1.03 -4.39
CA PRO A 49 14.10 -1.37 -4.66
C PRO A 49 13.23 -0.10 -4.75
N ALA A 50 12.34 -0.05 -5.74
CA ALA A 50 11.43 1.07 -5.95
C ALA A 50 10.48 1.27 -4.76
N LYS A 51 10.32 2.53 -4.36
CA LYS A 51 9.46 2.97 -3.24
C LYS A 51 8.28 3.79 -3.74
N CYS A 52 8.45 4.54 -4.82
CA CYS A 52 7.40 5.34 -5.44
C CYS A 52 6.72 4.55 -6.56
N TRP A 53 5.43 4.31 -6.39
CA TRP A 53 4.59 3.51 -7.29
C TRP A 53 3.35 4.30 -7.68
N VAL A 54 3.08 4.33 -8.97
CA VAL A 54 1.96 5.05 -9.56
C VAL A 54 1.00 4.05 -10.20
N PRO A 55 -0.32 4.13 -9.94
CA PRO A 55 -1.31 3.28 -10.59
C PRO A 55 -1.43 3.64 -12.08
N PHE A 56 -1.65 2.64 -12.93
CA PHE A 56 -2.07 2.91 -14.30
C PHE A 56 -3.49 3.49 -14.34
N SER A 57 -3.87 4.07 -15.48
CA SER A 57 -5.26 4.49 -15.70
C SER A 57 -6.24 3.30 -15.66
N LYS A 58 -7.54 3.58 -15.54
CA LYS A 58 -8.57 2.53 -15.60
C LYS A 58 -8.51 1.72 -16.90
N ARG A 59 -8.30 2.40 -18.03
CA ARG A 59 -8.21 1.81 -19.37
C ARG A 59 -7.00 0.89 -19.46
N ASP A 60 -5.83 1.38 -19.08
CA ASP A 60 -4.59 0.61 -19.16
C ASP A 60 -4.57 -0.54 -18.16
N ASN A 61 -5.08 -0.35 -16.94
CA ASN A 61 -5.28 -1.45 -15.99
C ASN A 61 -6.09 -2.60 -16.58
N ALA A 62 -7.22 -2.29 -17.23
CA ALA A 62 -8.06 -3.30 -17.87
C ALA A 62 -7.33 -3.98 -19.04
N ALA A 63 -6.59 -3.22 -19.85
CA ALA A 63 -5.82 -3.75 -20.97
C ALA A 63 -4.66 -4.65 -20.50
N LEU A 64 -3.92 -4.23 -19.48
CA LEU A 64 -2.81 -4.98 -18.86
C LEU A 64 -3.30 -6.27 -18.20
N GLU A 65 -4.39 -6.20 -17.43
CA GLU A 65 -4.95 -7.39 -16.79
C GLU A 65 -5.49 -8.39 -17.83
N LYS A 66 -6.15 -7.89 -18.88
CA LYS A 66 -6.59 -8.72 -20.00
C LYS A 66 -5.40 -9.38 -20.70
N ALA A 67 -4.36 -8.61 -21.02
CA ALA A 67 -3.15 -9.12 -21.66
C ALA A 67 -2.49 -10.20 -20.80
N TYR A 68 -2.39 -9.98 -19.49
CA TYR A 68 -1.88 -10.96 -18.54
C TYR A 68 -2.68 -12.26 -18.54
N GLN A 69 -4.01 -12.19 -18.55
CA GLN A 69 -4.88 -13.37 -18.59
C GLN A 69 -4.79 -14.13 -19.93
N THR A 70 -4.60 -13.41 -21.04
CA THR A 70 -4.47 -14.01 -22.38
C THR A 70 -3.04 -14.38 -22.76
N ASN A 71 -2.05 -14.19 -21.88
CA ASN A 71 -0.62 -14.34 -22.15
C ASN A 71 -0.12 -13.51 -23.36
N TYR A 72 -0.67 -12.31 -23.53
CA TYR A 72 -0.16 -11.34 -24.51
C TYR A 72 1.08 -10.66 -23.95
N SER A 73 2.10 -10.45 -24.80
CA SER A 73 3.44 -10.09 -24.34
C SER A 73 3.59 -8.62 -23.98
N THR A 74 2.99 -7.71 -24.75
CA THR A 74 3.23 -6.27 -24.59
C THR A 74 1.96 -5.45 -24.72
N VAL A 75 1.83 -4.32 -24.02
CA VAL A 75 0.64 -3.46 -24.08
C VAL A 75 1.10 -2.01 -24.17
N PRO A 76 0.65 -1.24 -25.19
CA PRO A 76 0.89 0.19 -25.21
C PRO A 76 0.03 0.86 -24.15
N VAL A 77 0.63 1.77 -23.39
CA VAL A 77 0.02 2.44 -22.23
C VAL A 77 0.15 3.94 -22.34
N ASN A 78 -0.54 4.66 -21.46
CA ASN A 78 -0.80 6.08 -21.46
C ASN A 78 -1.67 6.52 -22.66
N GLU A 79 -2.31 7.67 -22.57
CA GLU A 79 -3.17 8.20 -23.64
C GLU A 79 -2.42 8.41 -24.97
N ASP A 80 -1.13 8.73 -24.89
CA ASP A 80 -0.28 9.05 -26.04
C ASP A 80 0.36 7.82 -26.70
N TYR A 81 0.23 6.63 -26.08
CA TYR A 81 0.84 5.37 -26.51
C TYR A 81 2.36 5.46 -26.73
N LEU A 82 3.03 6.39 -26.05
CA LEU A 82 4.48 6.56 -26.18
C LEU A 82 5.27 5.53 -25.36
N PHE A 83 4.60 4.85 -24.43
CA PHE A 83 5.17 3.83 -23.56
C PHE A 83 4.53 2.47 -23.83
N GLU A 84 5.32 1.42 -23.63
CA GLU A 84 4.90 0.03 -23.75
C GLU A 84 5.30 -0.75 -22.51
N VAL A 85 4.38 -1.55 -22.00
CA VAL A 85 4.61 -2.49 -20.90
C VAL A 85 4.87 -3.88 -21.48
N ASP A 86 6.00 -4.49 -21.13
CA ASP A 86 6.25 -5.93 -21.31
C ASP A 86 5.70 -6.70 -20.09
N ILE A 87 4.61 -7.43 -20.31
CA ILE A 87 3.92 -8.19 -19.27
C ILE A 87 4.85 -9.27 -18.70
N SER A 88 5.62 -9.96 -19.54
CA SER A 88 6.44 -11.10 -19.09
C SER A 88 7.59 -10.64 -18.21
N LYS A 89 8.22 -9.51 -18.56
CA LYS A 89 9.36 -8.97 -17.82
C LYS A 89 8.97 -8.06 -16.68
N ARG A 90 7.73 -7.58 -16.64
CA ARG A 90 7.27 -6.57 -15.68
C ARG A 90 8.05 -5.27 -15.82
N GLU A 91 8.12 -4.79 -17.06
CA GLU A 91 8.92 -3.62 -17.45
C GLU A 91 8.07 -2.64 -18.25
N ILE A 92 8.19 -1.35 -17.99
CA ILE A 92 7.67 -0.27 -18.86
C ILE A 92 8.85 0.46 -19.50
N ARG A 93 8.74 0.76 -20.80
CA ARG A 93 9.77 1.48 -21.55
C ARG A 93 9.17 2.42 -22.59
N PRO A 94 9.89 3.51 -22.93
CA PRO A 94 9.53 4.31 -24.09
C PRO A 94 9.68 3.51 -25.38
N VAL A 95 8.81 3.78 -26.35
CA VAL A 95 8.77 3.10 -27.65
C VAL A 95 9.66 3.80 -28.67
N TYR A 96 9.64 5.13 -28.71
CA TYR A 96 10.20 5.91 -29.81
C TYR A 96 11.55 6.57 -29.49
N TRP A 97 11.99 6.55 -28.24
CA TRP A 97 13.28 7.08 -27.83
C TRP A 97 14.00 6.15 -26.85
N GLU A 98 15.31 6.31 -26.75
CA GLU A 98 16.11 5.65 -25.74
C GLU A 98 15.86 6.34 -24.39
N GLY A 99 15.34 5.60 -23.41
CA GLY A 99 15.06 6.12 -22.09
C GLY A 99 15.08 5.04 -21.01
N PRO A 100 14.87 5.44 -19.75
CA PRO A 100 14.88 4.53 -18.61
C PRO A 100 13.75 3.50 -18.72
N ILE A 101 14.04 2.29 -18.22
CA ILE A 101 13.09 1.19 -18.11
C ILE A 101 12.74 1.03 -16.64
N PHE A 102 11.45 1.09 -16.31
CA PHE A 102 10.98 0.99 -14.93
C PHE A 102 10.26 -0.32 -14.68
N GLU A 103 10.16 -0.67 -13.40
CA GLU A 103 9.44 -1.85 -12.96
C GLU A 103 7.94 -1.62 -13.02
N VAL A 104 7.22 -2.63 -13.50
CA VAL A 104 5.76 -2.73 -13.45
C VAL A 104 5.38 -3.78 -12.43
N ARG A 105 4.26 -3.59 -11.72
CA ARG A 105 3.84 -4.51 -10.67
C ARG A 105 2.34 -4.72 -10.70
N ARG A 106 1.93 -5.99 -10.78
CA ARG A 106 0.54 -6.41 -10.59
C ARG A 106 0.28 -6.63 -9.09
N ALA A 107 -0.53 -5.78 -8.50
CA ALA A 107 -0.75 -5.74 -7.05
C ALA A 107 -2.16 -6.21 -6.65
N ILE A 108 -2.21 -6.99 -5.57
CA ILE A 108 -3.44 -7.36 -4.87
C ILE A 108 -3.33 -7.13 -3.34
N TRP A 109 -2.12 -7.15 -2.80
CA TRP A 109 -1.82 -6.79 -1.42
C TRP A 109 -0.90 -5.56 -1.38
N PHE A 110 -1.11 -4.72 -0.38
CA PHE A 110 -0.38 -3.47 -0.17
C PHE A 110 0.16 -3.43 1.24
N THR A 111 1.37 -2.91 1.41
CA THR A 111 2.01 -2.73 2.72
C THR A 111 2.16 -1.25 3.02
N GLN A 112 1.99 -0.87 4.29
CA GLN A 112 2.22 0.50 4.72
C GLN A 112 3.73 0.74 4.87
N MET A 113 4.26 1.71 4.12
CA MET A 113 5.66 2.13 4.16
C MET A 113 5.72 3.65 4.21
N ASP A 114 6.38 4.19 5.23
CA ASP A 114 6.57 5.64 5.42
C ASP A 114 5.26 6.47 5.37
N GLY A 115 4.15 5.87 5.82
CA GLY A 115 2.82 6.49 5.81
C GLY A 115 2.00 6.25 4.54
N SER A 116 2.62 5.78 3.45
CA SER A 116 1.97 5.49 2.18
C SER A 116 1.73 4.00 1.97
N TRP A 117 0.76 3.65 1.12
CA TRP A 117 0.49 2.26 0.75
C TRP A 117 1.29 1.90 -0.50
N VAL A 118 2.15 0.88 -0.39
CA VAL A 118 3.03 0.42 -1.46
C VAL A 118 2.59 -0.98 -1.91
N PRO A 119 2.48 -1.24 -3.23
CA PRO A 119 2.14 -2.58 -3.73
C PRO A 119 3.19 -3.61 -3.31
N CYS A 120 2.75 -4.70 -2.67
CA CYS A 120 3.63 -5.80 -2.30
C CYS A 120 4.24 -6.47 -3.53
N GLU A 121 5.47 -6.97 -3.41
CA GLU A 121 6.10 -7.78 -4.47
C GLU A 121 5.20 -8.98 -4.82
N GLU A 122 5.07 -9.31 -6.12
CA GLU A 122 4.12 -10.31 -6.61
C GLU A 122 4.29 -11.68 -5.96
N LYS A 123 5.55 -12.11 -5.72
CA LYS A 123 5.85 -13.39 -5.06
C LYS A 123 5.43 -13.41 -3.60
N MET A 124 5.66 -12.32 -2.87
CA MET A 124 5.21 -12.16 -1.48
C MET A 124 3.69 -12.12 -1.43
N SER A 125 3.09 -11.30 -2.29
CA SER A 125 1.65 -11.11 -2.40
C SER A 125 0.91 -12.42 -2.70
N LYS A 126 1.49 -13.28 -3.54
CA LYS A 126 0.96 -14.62 -3.82
C LYS A 126 0.91 -15.49 -2.55
N GLN A 127 1.98 -15.54 -1.77
CA GLN A 127 2.01 -16.34 -0.53
C GLN A 127 1.01 -15.80 0.52
N ILE A 128 0.89 -14.48 0.62
CA ILE A 128 -0.11 -13.83 1.48
C ILE A 128 -1.52 -14.22 1.01
N GLU A 129 -1.80 -14.20 -0.29
CA GLU A 129 -3.13 -14.58 -0.79
C GLU A 129 -3.44 -16.07 -0.59
N GLU A 130 -2.45 -16.95 -0.78
CA GLU A 130 -2.60 -18.38 -0.50
C GLU A 130 -2.91 -18.64 0.98
N GLY A 131 -2.22 -17.94 1.89
CA GLY A 131 -2.52 -17.97 3.33
C GLY A 131 -3.91 -17.43 3.67
N TYR A 132 -4.32 -16.32 3.03
CA TYR A 132 -5.64 -15.74 3.21
C TYR A 132 -6.75 -16.71 2.81
N LEU A 133 -6.61 -17.39 1.68
CA LEU A 133 -7.59 -18.38 1.21
C LEU A 133 -7.63 -19.63 2.09
N LYS A 134 -6.49 -20.01 2.69
CA LYS A 134 -6.37 -21.13 3.63
C LYS A 134 -7.05 -20.85 4.98
N HIS A 135 -6.76 -19.70 5.59
CA HIS A 135 -7.25 -19.34 6.93
C HIS A 135 -8.64 -18.70 6.94
N LYS A 136 -9.14 -18.31 5.76
CA LYS A 136 -10.50 -17.77 5.54
C LYS A 136 -10.91 -16.72 6.58
N PRO A 137 -10.11 -15.65 6.80
CA PRO A 137 -10.39 -14.66 7.84
C PRO A 137 -11.71 -13.92 7.61
N TYR A 138 -12.23 -13.90 6.37
CA TYR A 138 -13.53 -13.36 5.99
C TYR A 138 -14.74 -14.14 6.53
N GLN A 139 -14.54 -15.33 7.11
CA GLN A 139 -15.60 -16.10 7.76
C GLN A 139 -15.68 -15.80 9.27
N LYS A 140 -14.65 -15.18 9.85
CA LYS A 140 -14.58 -14.88 11.28
C LYS A 140 -15.39 -13.61 11.57
N PRO A 141 -16.23 -13.58 12.63
CA PRO A 141 -16.97 -12.38 12.99
C PRO A 141 -15.97 -11.27 13.34
N VAL A 142 -16.06 -10.15 12.64
CA VAL A 142 -15.28 -8.95 12.95
C VAL A 142 -15.77 -8.42 14.28
N VAL A 143 -15.02 -8.65 15.36
CA VAL A 143 -15.30 -8.01 16.65
C VAL A 143 -15.00 -6.52 16.49
N LYS A 144 -16.00 -5.74 16.08
CA LYS A 144 -15.95 -4.29 16.22
C LYS A 144 -16.06 -4.01 17.71
N SER A 145 -15.00 -3.50 18.31
CA SER A 145 -15.03 -2.93 19.66
C SER A 145 -16.14 -1.88 19.70
N VAL A 146 -17.24 -2.18 20.40
CA VAL A 146 -18.25 -1.18 20.71
C VAL A 146 -17.56 -0.23 21.67
N GLU A 147 -17.45 1.04 21.29
CA GLU A 147 -17.01 2.11 22.17
C GLU A 147 -17.88 2.06 23.43
N GLU A 148 -17.26 1.82 24.59
CA GLU A 148 -17.96 1.87 25.87
C GLU A 148 -18.50 3.30 26.05
N ILE A 149 -19.82 3.44 25.98
CA ILE A 149 -20.49 4.65 26.43
C ILE A 149 -20.29 4.67 27.95
N ASP A 150 -19.41 5.54 28.42
CA ASP A 150 -19.26 5.89 29.83
C ASP A 150 -20.59 6.44 30.35
N ILE A 151 -21.36 5.59 31.03
CA ILE A 151 -22.49 6.03 31.84
C ILE A 151 -21.92 6.32 33.23
N THR A 152 -21.38 7.52 33.42
CA THR A 152 -21.12 8.04 34.76
C THR A 152 -22.44 8.50 35.38
N GLU A 153 -22.64 8.06 36.62
CA GLU A 153 -23.86 8.14 37.42
C GLU A 153 -24.33 9.56 37.73
N ALA A 154 -25.66 9.76 37.83
CA ALA A 154 -26.25 10.54 38.92
C ALA A 154 -27.73 10.20 39.18
N ALA A 155 -27.96 9.74 40.42
CA ALA A 155 -29.09 10.02 41.32
C ALA A 155 -30.33 9.09 41.37
N ASN A 156 -30.37 8.39 42.52
CA ASN A 156 -31.49 8.19 43.44
C ASN A 156 -32.64 7.22 43.11
N GLY A 157 -32.76 6.19 43.95
CA GLY A 157 -34.04 5.56 44.29
C GLY A 157 -33.93 4.07 44.60
N ASN A 158 -34.18 3.71 45.87
CA ASN A 158 -34.33 2.36 46.42
C ASN A 158 -34.97 1.33 45.46
N ASP A 159 -34.40 0.12 45.37
CA ASP A 159 -35.09 -1.16 45.59
C ASP A 159 -34.18 -2.39 45.36
N GLU A 160 -34.60 -3.48 46.01
CA GLU A 160 -33.99 -4.78 46.33
C GLU A 160 -33.41 -5.62 45.14
N PRO A 161 -32.42 -6.52 45.37
CA PRO A 161 -31.62 -7.10 44.27
C PRO A 161 -32.32 -8.29 43.60
N SER A 162 -32.78 -8.12 42.35
CA SER A 162 -33.13 -9.23 41.46
C SER A 162 -31.87 -9.68 40.70
N ASN A 163 -31.33 -10.83 41.12
CA ASN A 163 -30.17 -11.50 40.53
C ASN A 163 -30.54 -12.11 39.17
N LYS A 164 -30.26 -11.40 38.05
CA LYS A 164 -30.16 -12.00 36.71
C LYS A 164 -28.68 -12.04 36.31
N PRO A 165 -28.11 -13.21 35.99
CA PRO A 165 -26.73 -13.27 35.54
C PRO A 165 -26.66 -12.66 34.13
N VAL A 166 -26.12 -11.45 34.05
CA VAL A 166 -25.64 -10.87 32.80
C VAL A 166 -24.50 -11.75 32.33
N LYS A 167 -24.73 -12.53 31.27
CA LYS A 167 -23.69 -13.32 30.62
C LYS A 167 -22.63 -12.34 30.10
N LYS A 168 -21.45 -12.34 30.73
CA LYS A 168 -20.23 -11.78 30.13
C LYS A 168 -20.07 -12.42 28.75
N PRO A 169 -19.75 -11.66 27.68
CA PRO A 169 -19.37 -12.26 26.42
C PRO A 169 -18.13 -13.11 26.68
N GLU A 170 -18.26 -14.40 26.43
CA GLU A 170 -17.19 -15.38 26.41
C GLU A 170 -16.22 -14.92 25.31
N VAL A 171 -15.11 -14.32 25.72
CA VAL A 171 -14.03 -13.94 24.81
C VAL A 171 -13.42 -15.25 24.36
N GLU A 172 -13.89 -15.79 23.23
CA GLU A 172 -13.23 -16.89 22.55
C GLU A 172 -11.78 -16.46 22.30
N GLU A 173 -10.85 -17.11 23.00
CA GLU A 173 -9.42 -16.89 22.87
C GLU A 173 -9.00 -17.28 21.45
N TYR A 174 -8.97 -16.29 20.56
CA TYR A 174 -8.66 -16.47 19.16
C TYR A 174 -7.20 -16.90 19.03
N ILE A 175 -6.98 -18.16 18.65
CA ILE A 175 -5.64 -18.60 18.26
C ILE A 175 -5.28 -17.86 16.98
N GLU A 176 -4.33 -16.92 17.09
CA GLU A 176 -3.79 -16.22 15.93
C GLU A 176 -3.14 -17.21 14.97
N GLU A 177 -3.83 -17.50 13.87
CA GLU A 177 -3.31 -18.34 12.80
C GLU A 177 -2.20 -17.60 12.07
N LYS A 178 -0.97 -18.13 12.19
CA LYS A 178 0.22 -17.59 11.56
C LYS A 178 0.45 -18.29 10.22
N GLU A 179 0.63 -17.52 9.15
CA GLU A 179 1.14 -18.03 7.87
C GLU A 179 2.59 -17.62 7.68
N TYR A 180 3.52 -18.57 7.73
CA TYR A 180 4.94 -18.31 7.54
C TYR A 180 5.29 -18.16 6.06
N LEU A 181 6.04 -17.11 5.73
CA LEU A 181 6.50 -16.87 4.36
C LEU A 181 7.80 -17.64 4.06
N LEU A 182 7.95 -18.01 2.80
CA LEU A 182 9.01 -18.86 2.27
C LEU A 182 9.98 -18.07 1.36
N GLY A 183 11.15 -18.65 1.14
CA GLY A 183 12.16 -18.13 0.22
C GLY A 183 12.86 -16.85 0.74
N PRO A 184 12.88 -15.74 -0.01
CA PRO A 184 13.54 -14.52 0.43
C PRO A 184 12.86 -13.84 1.63
N TYR A 185 11.65 -14.30 1.99
CA TYR A 185 10.85 -13.76 3.10
C TYR A 185 10.92 -14.62 4.36
N LEU A 186 11.86 -15.57 4.46
CA LEU A 186 12.02 -16.42 5.64
C LEU A 186 12.18 -15.59 6.93
N GLY A 187 11.60 -16.10 8.01
CA GLY A 187 11.53 -15.38 9.28
C GLY A 187 10.46 -14.28 9.30
N GLN A 188 9.59 -14.21 8.29
CA GLN A 188 8.39 -13.37 8.30
C GLN A 188 7.14 -14.25 8.33
N TYR A 189 6.09 -13.76 8.97
CA TYR A 189 4.79 -14.41 8.99
C TYR A 189 3.66 -13.40 8.96
N VAL A 190 2.50 -13.85 8.47
CA VAL A 190 1.31 -13.03 8.32
C VAL A 190 0.26 -13.47 9.33
N VAL A 191 -0.39 -12.49 9.96
CA VAL A 191 -1.59 -12.70 10.79
C VAL A 191 -2.74 -11.93 10.15
N TYR A 192 -3.80 -12.64 9.79
CA TYR A 192 -4.99 -12.04 9.19
C TYR A 192 -5.97 -11.61 10.27
N THR A 193 -6.26 -10.32 10.34
CA THR A 193 -7.14 -9.75 11.38
C THR A 193 -8.54 -9.46 10.89
N SER A 194 -8.73 -9.31 9.57
CA SER A 194 -10.05 -9.09 8.98
C SER A 194 -10.15 -9.69 7.58
N SER A 195 -11.28 -9.47 6.91
CA SER A 195 -11.47 -9.81 5.50
C SER A 195 -10.55 -9.01 4.56
N THR A 196 -10.03 -7.87 5.00
CA THR A 196 -9.24 -6.94 4.16
C THR A 196 -7.91 -6.54 4.79
N HIS A 197 -7.70 -6.79 6.08
CA HIS A 197 -6.51 -6.38 6.83
C HIS A 197 -5.72 -7.58 7.32
N ALA A 198 -4.41 -7.42 7.29
CA ALA A 198 -3.46 -8.35 7.89
C ALA A 198 -2.25 -7.60 8.44
N TRP A 199 -1.41 -8.30 9.20
CA TRP A 199 -0.14 -7.80 9.71
C TRP A 199 0.99 -8.69 9.24
N LEU A 200 2.04 -8.09 8.71
CA LEU A 200 3.31 -8.74 8.40
C LEU A 200 4.26 -8.54 9.58
N LEU A 201 4.65 -9.66 10.19
CA LEU A 201 5.47 -9.72 11.40
C LEU A 201 6.77 -10.49 11.14
N TYR A 202 7.74 -10.29 12.02
CA TYR A 202 9.02 -10.99 11.98
C TYR A 202 9.12 -11.98 13.14
N ASP A 203 9.61 -13.18 12.88
CA ASP A 203 9.86 -14.21 13.90
C ASP A 203 11.24 -14.02 14.52
N THR A 204 11.40 -12.90 15.23
CA THR A 204 12.61 -12.61 16.00
C THR A 204 12.20 -12.40 17.46
N THR A 205 13.07 -12.76 18.40
CA THR A 205 12.79 -12.62 19.84
C THR A 205 12.40 -11.18 20.20
N GLY A 206 13.07 -10.19 19.61
CA GLY A 206 12.75 -8.78 19.81
C GLY A 206 11.37 -8.40 19.27
N ALA A 207 11.03 -8.83 18.05
CA ALA A 207 9.71 -8.57 17.48
C ALA A 207 8.60 -9.23 18.28
N ASN A 208 8.82 -10.45 18.80
CA ASN A 208 7.85 -11.15 19.63
C ASN A 208 7.64 -10.45 20.99
N ILE A 209 8.70 -9.90 21.61
CA ILE A 209 8.58 -9.09 22.83
C ILE A 209 7.81 -7.79 22.55
N ALA A 210 8.16 -7.09 21.46
CA ALA A 210 7.52 -5.85 21.07
C ALA A 210 6.03 -6.05 20.75
N LYS A 211 5.70 -7.13 20.02
CA LYS A 211 4.33 -7.58 19.74
C LYS A 211 3.54 -7.79 21.03
N ASN A 212 4.04 -8.62 21.96
CA ASN A 212 3.37 -8.89 23.23
C ASN A 212 3.16 -7.62 24.08
N LEU A 213 4.10 -6.68 24.03
CA LEU A 213 3.97 -5.40 24.72
C LEU A 213 2.91 -4.52 24.07
N LEU A 214 2.93 -4.41 22.75
CA LEU A 214 2.03 -3.54 21.99
C LEU A 214 0.60 -4.06 21.99
N GLU A 215 0.40 -5.37 21.90
CA GLU A 215 -0.91 -6.01 22.05
C GLU A 215 -1.52 -5.71 23.41
N LYS A 216 -0.76 -5.83 24.48
CA LYS A 216 -1.23 -5.49 25.84
C LYS A 216 -1.58 -4.01 25.97
N LEU A 217 -0.79 -3.12 25.37
CA LEU A 217 -1.03 -1.68 25.44
C LEU A 217 -2.19 -1.21 24.57
N THR A 218 -2.44 -1.90 23.46
CA THR A 218 -3.44 -1.50 22.45
C THR A 218 -4.68 -2.39 22.49
N ASN A 219 -4.85 -3.17 23.56
CA ASN A 219 -5.94 -4.14 23.69
C ASN A 219 -6.10 -5.02 22.44
N HIS A 220 -4.99 -5.58 21.94
CA HIS A 220 -4.88 -6.46 20.76
C HIS A 220 -5.20 -5.80 19.41
N GLN A 221 -5.22 -4.47 19.32
CA GLN A 221 -5.49 -3.75 18.07
C GLN A 221 -4.24 -3.64 17.17
N ILE A 222 -3.05 -3.56 17.76
CA ILE A 222 -1.78 -3.36 17.03
C ILE A 222 -0.80 -4.48 17.38
N LEU A 223 -0.49 -5.34 16.40
CA LEU A 223 0.41 -6.49 16.59
C LEU A 223 1.91 -6.18 16.41
N GLY A 224 2.29 -4.94 16.14
CA GLY A 224 3.70 -4.52 16.13
C GLY A 224 4.49 -4.93 14.88
N GLY A 225 3.89 -4.83 13.69
CA GLY A 225 4.52 -5.13 12.40
C GLY A 225 4.13 -4.14 11.30
N LYS A 226 4.33 -4.53 10.03
CA LYS A 226 3.83 -3.74 8.89
C LYS A 226 2.37 -4.07 8.63
N ARG A 227 1.53 -3.05 8.49
CA ARG A 227 0.13 -3.23 8.10
C ARG A 227 0.04 -3.70 6.64
N LEU A 228 -0.90 -4.60 6.37
CA LEU A 228 -1.24 -5.09 5.05
C LEU A 228 -2.72 -4.84 4.76
N ILE A 229 -3.01 -4.46 3.52
CA ILE A 229 -4.38 -4.31 3.00
C ILE A 229 -4.54 -5.14 1.73
N ARG A 230 -5.67 -5.85 1.64
CA ARG A 230 -6.10 -6.62 0.47
C ARG A 230 -6.98 -5.75 -0.43
N GLY A 231 -6.53 -5.52 -1.65
CA GLY A 231 -7.25 -4.81 -2.71
C GLY A 231 -7.03 -3.31 -2.72
N TYR A 232 -6.84 -2.76 -3.93
CA TYR A 232 -6.57 -1.33 -4.12
C TYR A 232 -7.76 -0.43 -3.74
N GLY A 233 -8.99 -0.92 -3.92
CA GLY A 233 -10.19 -0.18 -3.52
C GLY A 233 -10.28 0.11 -2.01
N GLU A 234 -9.65 -0.70 -1.16
CA GLU A 234 -9.56 -0.41 0.29
C GLU A 234 -8.43 0.57 0.59
N VAL A 235 -7.32 0.48 -0.15
CA VAL A 235 -6.21 1.43 -0.07
C VAL A 235 -6.69 2.84 -0.38
N THR A 236 -7.44 3.04 -1.46
CA THR A 236 -7.96 4.37 -1.82
C THR A 236 -8.89 4.94 -0.75
N LYS A 237 -9.72 4.10 -0.13
CA LYS A 237 -10.57 4.51 1.00
C LYS A 237 -9.76 4.93 2.22
N GLU A 238 -8.72 4.18 2.58
CA GLU A 238 -7.85 4.54 3.71
C GLU A 238 -7.03 5.80 3.44
N THR A 239 -6.48 5.95 2.23
CA THR A 239 -5.73 7.15 1.84
C THR A 239 -6.62 8.40 1.88
N LYS A 240 -7.86 8.32 1.38
CA LYS A 240 -8.83 9.43 1.46
C LYS A 240 -9.11 9.82 2.92
N LYS A 241 -9.39 8.86 3.79
CA LYS A 241 -9.59 9.10 5.24
C LYS A 241 -8.37 9.73 5.91
N GLN A 242 -7.16 9.29 5.56
CA GLN A 242 -5.93 9.87 6.10
C GLN A 242 -5.74 11.32 5.65
N ASN A 243 -6.08 11.64 4.40
CA ASN A 243 -5.99 13.00 3.87
C ASN A 243 -7.06 13.93 4.46
N GLU A 244 -8.29 13.45 4.65
CA GLU A 244 -9.36 14.18 5.35
C GLU A 244 -8.97 14.49 6.80
N ALA A 245 -8.48 13.50 7.55
CA ALA A 245 -8.03 13.69 8.92
C ALA A 245 -6.83 14.66 9.05
N LYS A 246 -5.94 14.72 8.04
CA LYS A 246 -4.86 15.72 7.98
C LYS A 246 -5.41 17.12 7.68
N LYS A 247 -6.45 17.23 6.85
CA LYS A 247 -7.09 18.51 6.49
C LYS A 247 -7.86 19.10 7.67
N ASP A 248 -8.52 18.26 8.47
CA ASP A 248 -9.23 18.69 9.68
C ASP A 248 -8.26 19.17 10.78
N LYS A 249 -7.12 18.47 10.97
CA LYS A 249 -6.06 18.91 11.89
C LYS A 249 -5.39 20.22 11.49
N LYS A 250 -5.30 20.52 10.19
CA LYS A 250 -4.71 21.78 9.69
C LYS A 250 -5.63 22.99 9.93
N ASN A 251 -6.92 22.78 10.16
CA ASN A 251 -7.88 23.84 10.47
C ASN A 251 -7.99 24.16 11.98
N GLU A 252 -7.39 23.36 12.87
CA GLU A 252 -7.47 23.56 14.34
C GLU A 252 -6.17 24.04 15.01
N THR A 253 -5.05 24.20 14.28
CA THR A 253 -3.79 24.65 14.88
C THR A 253 -3.22 25.87 14.18
N THR A 254 -3.95 26.99 14.26
CA THR A 254 -3.30 28.30 14.14
C THR A 254 -2.63 28.60 15.48
N LYS A 255 -1.29 28.69 15.49
CA LYS A 255 -0.37 29.12 16.58
C LYS A 255 0.56 28.06 17.19
N GLU A 256 1.11 27.12 16.40
CA GLU A 256 2.36 26.41 16.77
C GLU A 256 3.27 26.12 15.55
N GLU A 257 3.13 26.86 14.44
CA GLU A 257 3.92 26.62 13.21
C GLU A 257 5.24 27.43 13.16
N GLU A 258 5.40 28.51 13.95
CA GLU A 258 6.58 29.38 13.85
C GLU A 258 7.88 28.81 14.48
N GLU A 259 7.80 27.74 15.29
CA GLU A 259 8.99 27.08 15.86
C GLU A 259 9.46 25.86 15.05
N LYS A 260 8.53 25.12 14.41
CA LYS A 260 8.90 23.98 13.53
C LYS A 260 9.51 24.41 12.21
N ASP A 261 9.10 25.55 11.66
CA ASP A 261 9.66 26.08 10.42
C ASP A 261 11.15 26.43 10.54
N LYS A 262 11.62 26.79 11.75
CA LYS A 262 13.03 27.13 12.00
C LYS A 262 13.94 25.92 12.10
N GLU A 263 13.45 24.79 12.63
CA GLU A 263 14.20 23.52 12.63
C GLU A 263 14.23 22.90 11.23
N ILE A 264 13.13 23.01 10.47
CA ILE A 264 13.08 22.56 9.06
C ILE A 264 13.98 23.43 8.17
N GLU A 265 14.03 24.75 8.36
CA GLU A 265 14.97 25.63 7.65
C GLU A 265 16.43 25.30 7.99
N GLN A 266 16.75 24.94 9.24
CA GLN A 266 18.11 24.55 9.63
C GLN A 266 18.53 23.18 9.07
N GLU A 267 17.65 22.18 9.08
CA GLU A 267 17.92 20.88 8.44
C GLU A 267 18.01 20.98 6.91
N GLN A 268 17.24 21.89 6.29
CA GLN A 268 17.37 22.20 4.87
C GLN A 268 18.70 22.92 4.58
N TYR A 269 19.15 23.86 5.42
CA TYR A 269 20.45 24.54 5.25
C TYR A 269 21.66 23.62 5.44
N GLU A 270 21.61 22.65 6.35
CA GLU A 270 22.66 21.64 6.53
C GLU A 270 22.70 20.60 5.39
N ASN A 271 21.55 20.16 4.88
CA ASN A 271 21.47 19.25 3.72
C ASN A 271 21.99 19.86 2.40
N VAL A 272 22.07 21.19 2.32
CA VAL A 272 22.43 21.96 1.10
C VAL A 272 23.95 22.11 0.90
N LYS A 273 24.78 21.75 1.89
CA LYS A 273 26.26 21.81 1.85
C LYS A 273 26.91 20.61 1.15
N ASP A 274 26.30 19.42 1.20
CA ASP A 274 26.78 18.24 0.48
C ASP A 274 26.16 18.19 -0.93
N PRO A 275 26.96 18.28 -2.00
CA PRO A 275 26.47 18.24 -3.38
C PRO A 275 25.64 16.99 -3.70
N LYS A 276 25.94 15.84 -3.05
CA LYS A 276 25.21 14.59 -3.27
C LYS A 276 23.81 14.63 -2.66
N LYS A 277 23.70 15.05 -1.39
CA LYS A 277 22.40 15.16 -0.71
C LYS A 277 21.49 16.19 -1.34
N ARG A 278 22.04 17.32 -1.81
CA ARG A 278 21.27 18.31 -2.57
C ARG A 278 20.66 17.70 -3.84
N LYS A 279 21.45 16.91 -4.57
CA LYS A 279 20.98 16.24 -5.78
C LYS A 279 19.89 15.22 -5.45
N GLU A 280 20.09 14.39 -4.42
CA GLU A 280 19.07 13.42 -3.96
C GLU A 280 17.75 14.10 -3.56
N LEU A 281 17.81 15.24 -2.86
CA LEU A 281 16.63 16.04 -2.51
C LEU A 281 15.92 16.60 -3.75
N SER A 282 16.68 17.06 -4.74
CA SER A 282 16.12 17.54 -6.01
C SER A 282 15.44 16.42 -6.79
N ASP A 283 16.11 15.27 -6.91
CA ASP A 283 15.59 14.10 -7.62
C ASP A 283 14.31 13.60 -6.92
N LYS A 284 14.29 13.58 -5.58
CA LYS A 284 13.10 13.21 -4.80
C LYS A 284 11.92 14.16 -5.03
N LYS A 285 12.17 15.48 -5.08
CA LYS A 285 11.11 16.48 -5.37
C LYS A 285 10.55 16.32 -6.78
N MET A 286 11.39 16.01 -7.76
CA MET A 286 10.94 15.73 -9.12
C MET A 286 10.07 14.47 -9.20
N ILE A 287 10.46 13.40 -8.51
CA ILE A 287 9.67 12.16 -8.43
C ILE A 287 8.31 12.40 -7.76
N GLU A 288 8.28 13.21 -6.71
CA GLU A 288 7.04 13.56 -6.01
C GLU A 288 6.10 14.37 -6.93
N GLN A 289 6.63 15.35 -7.65
CA GLN A 289 5.86 16.12 -8.64
C GLN A 289 5.34 15.23 -9.77
N GLU A 290 6.17 14.31 -10.30
CA GLU A 290 5.73 13.35 -11.30
C GLU A 290 4.59 12.47 -10.77
N ALA A 291 4.66 12.00 -9.53
CA ALA A 291 3.60 11.21 -8.92
C ALA A 291 2.26 11.98 -8.81
N GLU A 292 2.32 13.27 -8.48
CA GLU A 292 1.14 14.14 -8.37
C GLU A 292 0.44 14.32 -9.73
N ASP A 293 1.20 14.40 -10.84
CA ASP A 293 0.65 14.53 -12.19
C ASP A 293 -0.19 13.29 -12.61
N TYR A 294 0.04 12.13 -11.98
CA TYR A 294 -0.72 10.89 -12.22
C TYR A 294 -1.93 10.70 -11.29
N GLU A 295 -2.23 11.58 -10.34
CA GLU A 295 -3.35 11.43 -9.39
C GLU A 295 -4.76 11.52 -10.03
N ASN A 296 -4.87 11.48 -11.36
CA ASN A 296 -6.12 11.64 -12.10
C ASN A 296 -6.52 10.37 -12.87
N GLU A 297 -6.68 9.23 -12.17
CA GLU A 297 -7.14 7.94 -12.74
C GLU A 297 -8.46 8.03 -13.54
N GLU A 298 -9.27 9.07 -13.29
CA GLU A 298 -10.56 9.30 -13.98
C GLU A 298 -10.46 10.14 -15.26
N SER A 299 -9.26 10.65 -15.58
CA SER A 299 -9.09 11.58 -16.73
C SER A 299 -9.21 10.94 -18.11
N GLU A 300 -9.11 9.62 -18.22
CA GLU A 300 -9.07 8.92 -19.52
C GLU A 300 -10.45 8.46 -20.04
N GLU A 301 -11.56 8.81 -19.38
CA GLU A 301 -12.89 8.32 -19.78
C GLU A 301 -13.36 8.92 -21.12
N ASP A 302 -12.82 10.07 -21.53
CA ASP A 302 -13.10 10.68 -22.82
C ASP A 302 -11.83 10.74 -23.67
N VAL A 303 -11.89 10.22 -24.91
CA VAL A 303 -10.88 10.49 -25.94
C VAL A 303 -10.81 12.01 -26.12
N ARG A 304 -9.83 12.65 -25.46
CA ARG A 304 -9.67 14.10 -25.53
C ARG A 304 -9.43 14.47 -26.99
N CYS A 305 -10.28 15.35 -27.52
CA CYS A 305 -10.08 15.90 -28.85
C CYS A 305 -8.84 16.80 -28.81
N VAL A 306 -7.74 16.32 -29.41
CA VAL A 306 -6.50 17.11 -29.52
C VAL A 306 -6.65 18.05 -30.71
N ASP A 307 -6.98 19.32 -30.43
CA ASP A 307 -7.11 20.35 -31.47
C ASP A 307 -5.74 20.92 -31.90
N HIS A 308 -4.74 20.89 -31.01
CA HIS A 308 -3.45 21.54 -31.23
C HIS A 308 -2.27 20.69 -30.71
N LEU A 309 -1.22 20.57 -31.53
CA LEU A 309 0.06 19.95 -31.18
C LEU A 309 1.15 21.02 -31.19
N VAL A 310 1.89 21.15 -30.08
CA VAL A 310 3.02 22.08 -29.97
C VAL A 310 4.31 21.28 -29.91
N PHE A 311 5.18 21.45 -30.90
CA PHE A 311 6.53 20.89 -30.90
C PHE A 311 7.50 21.89 -30.29
N VAL A 312 8.16 21.51 -29.21
CA VAL A 312 9.27 22.28 -28.64
C VAL A 312 10.58 21.65 -29.09
N ILE A 313 11.37 22.42 -29.83
CA ILE A 313 12.71 22.02 -30.27
C ILE A 313 13.71 22.85 -29.47
N HIS A 314 14.52 22.17 -28.66
CA HIS A 314 15.64 22.81 -27.96
C HIS A 314 16.86 22.85 -28.88
N GLY A 315 17.42 24.05 -29.05
CA GLY A 315 18.67 24.30 -29.80
C GLY A 315 19.89 24.32 -28.90
#